data_AF-A0A6V1NWW8-F1
#
_entry.id   AF-A0A6V1NWW8-F1
#
_cell.length_a   1.000
_cell.length_b   1.000
_cell.length_c   1.000
_cell.angle_alpha   90.00
_cell.angle_beta   90.00
_cell.angle_gamma   90.00
#
_symmetry.space_group_name_H-M   'P 1'
#
loop_
_entity.id
_entity.type
_entity.pdbx_description
1 polymer ?
#
loop_
_entity_poly.entity_id
_entity_poly.type
_entity_poly.pdbx_seq_one_letter_code
_entity_poly.pdbx_strand_id
1 'polypeptide(L)'
;PTFLPSVIGALGEADAEVRQCAAYGCGAACRWGGALFDAGAPHALQGLFQMLAAEGAQEEENGAATDNAAAAVLKCCLYRPDLAVPARLMGPLLGHLPLRWDLEEAHDAHARLVDMIADGNKDVIGENFANLPSIMVFLAEIMKFQEPEDGEEMYPSDEELWAAQLVTRATRLKAQETLARMNTLIPVEIMKNAFSQLNDEQKCALQMPTELFRVA
;
A
#
# COMPACT_ATOMS: atom_id res chain seq x y z
N PRO A 1 25.61 12.35 1.22
CA PRO A 1 24.86 13.46 1.86
C PRO A 1 25.09 13.45 3.37
N THR A 2 25.40 14.60 3.99
CA THR A 2 25.71 14.71 5.43
C THR A 2 24.51 14.44 6.34
N PHE A 3 23.28 14.59 5.84
CA PHE A 3 22.05 14.42 6.60
C PHE A 3 21.45 13.00 6.53
N LEU A 4 21.91 12.13 5.61
CA LEU A 4 21.32 10.80 5.42
C LEU A 4 21.40 9.93 6.69
N PRO A 5 22.52 9.88 7.43
CA PRO A 5 22.57 9.15 8.69
C PRO A 5 21.57 9.67 9.72
N SER A 6 21.35 11.00 9.78
CA SER A 6 20.38 11.61 10.69
C SER A 6 18.94 11.26 10.30
N VAL A 7 18.62 11.28 9.00
CA VAL A 7 17.30 10.88 8.50
C VAL A 7 17.01 9.40 8.83
N ILE A 8 17.98 8.51 8.60
CA ILE A 8 17.81 7.09 8.93
C ILE A 8 17.68 6.89 10.44
N GLY A 9 18.48 7.60 11.24
CA GLY A 9 18.38 7.56 12.70
C GLY A 9 17.02 8.03 13.22
N ALA A 10 16.43 9.02 12.56
CA ALA A 10 15.12 9.58 12.93
C ALA A 10 13.94 8.60 12.76
N LEU A 11 14.12 7.47 12.05
CA LEU A 11 13.12 6.40 11.97
C LEU A 11 12.81 5.76 13.34
N GLY A 12 13.73 5.87 14.30
CA GLY A 12 13.58 5.32 15.66
C GLY A 12 13.22 6.34 16.74
N GLU A 13 12.85 7.56 16.36
CA GLU A 13 12.50 8.62 17.32
C GLU A 13 11.16 8.36 18.00
N ALA A 14 10.96 8.90 19.21
CA ALA A 14 9.72 8.73 19.96
C ALA A 14 8.54 9.47 19.33
N ASP A 15 8.82 10.62 18.72
CA ASP A 15 7.83 11.47 18.06
C ASP A 15 7.41 10.88 16.70
N ALA A 16 6.11 10.62 16.53
CA ALA A 16 5.56 10.03 15.31
C ALA A 16 5.71 10.94 14.08
N GLU A 17 5.62 12.26 14.23
CA GLU A 17 5.78 13.20 13.11
C GLU A 17 7.22 13.19 12.58
N VAL A 18 8.18 13.09 13.50
CA VAL A 18 9.61 12.96 13.15
C VAL A 18 9.85 11.65 12.40
N ARG A 19 9.28 10.54 12.87
CA ARG A 19 9.37 9.25 12.16
C ARG A 19 8.70 9.29 10.79
N GLN A 20 7.54 9.93 10.66
CA GLN A 20 6.84 10.12 9.39
C GLN A 20 7.71 10.86 8.38
N CYS A 21 8.28 12.00 8.77
CA CYS A 21 9.22 12.77 7.94
C CYS A 21 10.44 11.96 7.53
N ALA A 22 10.99 11.16 8.45
CA ALA A 22 12.13 10.30 8.20
C ALA A 22 11.80 9.18 7.20
N ALA A 23 10.65 8.53 7.36
CA ALA A 23 10.17 7.47 6.47
C ALA A 23 9.90 8.02 5.06
N TYR A 24 9.22 9.16 4.95
CA TYR A 24 9.01 9.88 3.69
C TYR A 24 10.35 10.18 3.00
N GLY A 25 11.31 10.76 3.75
CA GLY A 25 12.64 11.08 3.25
C GLY A 25 13.40 9.85 2.73
N CYS A 26 13.27 8.70 3.41
CA CYS A 26 13.84 7.43 2.95
C CYS A 26 13.18 6.94 1.65
N GLY A 27 11.84 7.01 1.54
CA GLY A 27 11.11 6.67 0.33
C GLY A 27 11.50 7.54 -0.87
N ALA A 28 11.60 8.86 -0.65
CA ALA A 28 12.08 9.82 -1.65
C ALA A 28 13.53 9.51 -2.07
N ALA A 29 14.40 9.17 -1.12
CA ALA A 29 15.79 8.80 -1.41
C ALA A 29 15.91 7.46 -2.17
N CYS A 30 15.03 6.49 -1.92
CA CYS A 30 14.95 5.28 -2.74
C CYS A 30 14.69 5.62 -4.22
N ARG A 31 13.78 6.57 -4.49
CA ARG A 31 13.45 6.99 -5.85
C ARG A 31 14.50 7.90 -6.51
N TRP A 32 14.99 8.91 -5.78
CA TRP A 32 15.78 10.00 -6.36
C TRP A 32 17.18 10.18 -5.76
N GLY A 33 17.51 9.48 -4.68
CA GLY A 33 18.77 9.65 -3.93
C GLY A 33 20.03 9.18 -4.67
N GLY A 34 19.88 8.44 -5.76
CA GLY A 34 21.01 7.93 -6.54
C GLY A 34 21.95 7.03 -5.74
N ALA A 35 23.18 6.84 -6.23
CA ALA A 35 24.19 5.99 -5.58
C ALA A 35 24.57 6.46 -4.15
N LEU A 36 24.28 7.72 -3.81
CA LEU A 36 24.56 8.28 -2.48
C LEU A 36 23.65 7.69 -1.39
N PHE A 37 22.48 7.17 -1.75
CA PHE A 37 21.58 6.50 -0.82
C PHE A 37 21.95 5.02 -0.61
N ASP A 38 22.55 4.37 -1.61
CA ASP A 38 22.76 2.92 -1.63
C ASP A 38 23.53 2.40 -0.41
N ALA A 39 24.50 3.17 0.10
CA ALA A 39 25.25 2.82 1.31
C ALA A 39 24.39 2.84 2.60
N GLY A 40 23.35 3.66 2.64
CA GLY A 40 22.41 3.76 3.76
C GLY A 40 21.18 2.87 3.62
N ALA A 41 20.87 2.38 2.42
CA ALA A 41 19.65 1.64 2.12
C ALA A 41 19.41 0.42 3.03
N PRO A 42 20.41 -0.41 3.38
CA PRO A 42 20.18 -1.52 4.31
C PRO A 42 19.71 -1.08 5.70
N HIS A 43 20.28 0.02 6.22
CA HIS A 43 19.90 0.58 7.52
C HIS A 43 18.53 1.26 7.45
N ALA A 44 18.23 1.95 6.35
CA ALA A 44 16.92 2.54 6.11
C ALA A 44 15.83 1.45 6.08
N LEU A 45 16.02 0.39 5.28
CA LEU A 45 15.07 -0.72 5.21
C LEU A 45 14.88 -1.39 6.58
N GLN A 46 15.96 -1.60 7.34
CA GLN A 46 15.86 -2.14 8.69
C GLN A 46 15.01 -1.24 9.60
N GLY A 47 15.25 0.07 9.62
CA GLY A 47 14.48 1.02 10.43
C GLY A 47 13.02 1.09 10.02
N LEU A 48 12.73 1.08 8.72
CA LEU A 48 11.36 1.06 8.20
C LEU A 48 10.60 -0.19 8.65
N PHE A 49 11.21 -1.38 8.58
CA PHE A 49 10.58 -2.60 9.08
C PHE A 49 10.41 -2.61 10.60
N GLN A 50 11.30 -1.97 11.35
CA GLN A 50 11.13 -1.79 12.80
C GLN A 50 9.92 -0.92 13.11
N MET A 51 9.67 0.14 12.34
CA MET A 51 8.45 0.94 12.48
C MET A 51 7.20 0.11 12.20
N LEU A 52 7.20 -0.66 11.10
CA LEU A 52 6.07 -1.53 10.74
C LEU A 52 5.77 -2.60 11.80
N ALA A 53 6.80 -3.09 12.49
CA ALA A 53 6.69 -4.12 13.52
C ALA A 53 6.52 -3.57 14.94
N ALA A 54 6.46 -2.25 15.14
CA ALA A 54 6.36 -1.65 16.46
C ALA A 54 5.00 -1.94 17.11
N GLU A 55 5.00 -2.12 18.43
CA GLU A 55 3.77 -2.14 19.21
C GLU A 55 3.05 -0.79 19.06
N GLY A 56 1.73 -0.82 18.86
CA GLY A 56 0.96 0.41 18.62
C GLY A 56 1.17 1.04 17.23
N ALA A 57 1.87 0.39 16.30
CA ALA A 57 2.13 0.95 14.95
C ALA A 57 0.83 1.32 14.19
N GLN A 58 -0.27 0.63 14.47
CA GLN A 58 -1.58 0.85 13.84
C GLN A 58 -2.52 1.74 14.67
N GLU A 59 -2.05 2.29 15.78
CA GLU A 59 -2.81 3.29 16.56
C GLU A 59 -2.81 4.64 15.84
N GLU A 60 -3.87 5.41 16.04
CA GLU A 60 -4.10 6.70 15.36
C GLU A 60 -2.89 7.65 15.43
N GLU A 61 -2.24 7.75 16.58
CA GLU A 61 -1.05 8.59 16.79
C GLU A 61 0.15 8.17 15.90
N ASN A 62 0.26 6.88 15.60
CA ASN A 62 1.40 6.33 14.85
C ASN A 62 1.06 6.02 13.39
N GLY A 63 -0.23 6.02 13.04
CA GLY A 63 -0.74 5.50 11.78
C GLY A 63 -0.10 6.15 10.54
N ALA A 64 -0.03 7.48 10.50
CA ALA A 64 0.56 8.20 9.38
C ALA A 64 2.07 7.90 9.20
N ALA A 65 2.81 7.76 10.30
CA ALA A 65 4.22 7.37 10.27
C ALA A 65 4.41 5.94 9.76
N THR A 66 3.55 5.02 10.20
CA THR A 66 3.53 3.62 9.76
C THR A 66 3.18 3.51 8.27
N ASP A 67 2.23 4.31 7.80
CA ASP A 67 1.86 4.35 6.38
C ASP A 67 3.03 4.81 5.51
N ASN A 68 3.68 5.89 5.92
CA ASN A 68 4.88 6.39 5.25
C ASN A 68 6.01 5.35 5.25
N ALA A 69 6.12 4.53 6.31
CA ALA A 69 7.11 3.46 6.35
C ALA A 69 6.81 2.36 5.31
N ALA A 70 5.56 1.90 5.23
CA ALA A 70 5.15 0.92 4.23
C ALA A 70 5.30 1.45 2.80
N ALA A 71 4.91 2.71 2.57
CA ALA A 71 5.09 3.38 1.27
C ALA A 71 6.58 3.50 0.89
N ALA A 72 7.46 3.82 1.85
CA ALA A 72 8.89 3.87 1.63
C ALA A 72 9.48 2.49 1.28
N VAL A 73 9.08 1.42 1.97
CA VAL A 73 9.49 0.05 1.62
C VAL A 73 9.05 -0.30 0.19
N LEU A 74 7.79 0.02 -0.18
CA LEU A 74 7.30 -0.19 -1.54
C LEU A 74 8.15 0.56 -2.58
N LYS A 75 8.44 1.85 -2.34
CA LYS A 75 9.30 2.68 -3.19
C LYS A 75 10.71 2.07 -3.31
N CYS A 76 11.26 1.49 -2.26
CA CYS A 76 12.54 0.80 -2.34
C CYS A 76 12.46 -0.50 -3.17
N CYS A 77 11.39 -1.28 -3.04
CA CYS A 77 11.17 -2.45 -3.92
C CYS A 77 11.07 -2.06 -5.40
N LEU A 78 10.40 -0.95 -5.69
CA LEU A 78 10.19 -0.43 -7.05
C LEU A 78 11.46 0.14 -7.69
N TYR A 79 12.17 1.00 -6.96
CA TYR A 79 13.25 1.83 -7.52
C TYR A 79 14.65 1.34 -7.17
N ARG A 80 14.78 0.44 -6.19
CA ARG A 80 16.04 -0.14 -5.72
C ARG A 80 15.92 -1.66 -5.54
N PRO A 81 15.45 -2.41 -6.56
CA PRO A 81 15.21 -3.86 -6.41
C PRO A 81 16.49 -4.63 -6.02
N ASP A 82 17.67 -4.19 -6.48
CA ASP A 82 18.95 -4.82 -6.12
C ASP A 82 19.30 -4.69 -4.63
N LEU A 83 18.77 -3.66 -3.94
CA LEU A 83 19.00 -3.42 -2.51
C LEU A 83 17.87 -3.97 -1.65
N ALA A 84 16.63 -3.82 -2.11
CA ALA A 84 15.44 -4.23 -1.38
C ALA A 84 15.18 -5.74 -1.48
N VAL A 85 15.55 -6.38 -2.60
CA VAL A 85 15.22 -7.79 -2.89
C VAL A 85 13.70 -8.04 -2.79
N PRO A 86 12.89 -7.47 -3.71
CA PRO A 86 11.43 -7.44 -3.60
C PRO A 86 10.77 -8.79 -3.32
N ALA A 87 11.26 -9.88 -3.92
CA ALA A 87 10.78 -11.24 -3.68
C ALA A 87 10.72 -11.64 -2.20
N ARG A 88 11.58 -11.05 -1.35
CA ARG A 88 11.61 -11.30 0.11
C ARG A 88 10.73 -10.34 0.90
N LEU A 89 10.49 -9.13 0.38
CA LEU A 89 9.84 -8.04 1.12
C LEU A 89 8.36 -7.88 0.78
N MET A 90 7.93 -8.24 -0.43
CA MET A 90 6.54 -8.03 -0.86
C MET A 90 5.54 -8.80 -0.01
N GLY A 91 5.83 -10.05 0.34
CA GLY A 91 4.96 -10.86 1.20
C GLY A 91 4.70 -10.19 2.55
N PRO A 92 5.75 -9.91 3.35
CA PRO A 92 5.61 -9.16 4.60
C PRO A 92 4.93 -7.79 4.43
N LEU A 93 5.32 -7.03 3.41
CA LEU A 93 4.77 -5.70 3.15
C LEU A 93 3.25 -5.73 2.88
N LEU A 94 2.76 -6.72 2.13
CA LEU A 94 1.32 -6.88 1.87
C LEU A 94 0.50 -7.07 3.15
N GLY A 95 1.10 -7.56 4.23
CA GLY A 95 0.45 -7.64 5.55
C GLY A 95 0.24 -6.28 6.23
N HIS A 96 0.88 -5.22 5.74
CA HIS A 96 0.76 -3.85 6.24
C HIS A 96 -0.07 -2.95 5.30
N LEU A 97 -0.75 -3.53 4.31
CA LEU A 97 -1.57 -2.80 3.34
C LEU A 97 -3.06 -3.16 3.48
N PRO A 98 -3.99 -2.25 3.13
CA PRO A 98 -3.73 -0.90 2.60
C PRO A 98 -3.28 0.11 3.67
N LEU A 99 -2.69 1.20 3.20
CA LEU A 99 -2.46 2.43 3.97
C LEU A 99 -3.81 3.10 4.25
N ARG A 100 -3.96 3.74 5.42
CA ARG A 100 -5.27 4.21 5.92
C ARG A 100 -5.26 5.62 6.51
N TRP A 101 -4.13 6.08 6.98
CA TRP A 101 -3.95 7.29 7.77
C TRP A 101 -3.40 8.45 6.95
N ASP A 102 -2.42 8.19 6.08
CA ASP A 102 -1.87 9.17 5.16
C ASP A 102 -2.45 8.92 3.76
N LEU A 103 -3.54 9.63 3.41
CA LEU A 103 -4.25 9.42 2.15
C LEU A 103 -3.43 9.81 0.91
N GLU A 104 -2.50 10.76 1.03
CA GLU A 104 -1.62 11.13 -0.08
C GLU A 104 -0.66 9.98 -0.40
N GLU A 105 -0.02 9.41 0.64
CA GLU A 105 0.83 8.24 0.47
C GLU A 105 0.03 6.98 0.09
N ALA A 106 -1.20 6.82 0.60
CA ALA A 106 -2.10 5.75 0.21
C ALA A 106 -2.39 5.80 -1.30
N HIS A 107 -2.76 6.97 -1.84
CA HIS A 107 -3.05 7.12 -3.26
C HIS A 107 -1.85 6.75 -4.14
N ASP A 108 -0.64 7.21 -3.79
CA ASP A 108 0.59 6.89 -4.55
C ASP A 108 0.95 5.40 -4.43
N ALA A 109 1.02 4.86 -3.21
CA ALA A 109 1.44 3.49 -2.96
C ALA A 109 0.47 2.47 -3.56
N HIS A 110 -0.83 2.65 -3.37
CA HIS A 110 -1.85 1.73 -3.89
C HIS A 110 -1.90 1.75 -5.41
N ALA A 111 -1.80 2.92 -6.05
CA ALA A 111 -1.75 3.02 -7.51
C ALA A 111 -0.57 2.22 -8.08
N ARG A 112 0.62 2.36 -7.47
CA ARG A 112 1.82 1.62 -7.87
C ARG A 112 1.67 0.12 -7.66
N LEU A 113 1.12 -0.31 -6.53
CA LEU A 113 0.93 -1.72 -6.27
C LEU A 113 -0.09 -2.35 -7.25
N VAL A 114 -1.19 -1.66 -7.53
CA VAL A 114 -2.16 -2.08 -8.56
C VAL A 114 -1.49 -2.20 -9.93
N ASP A 115 -0.61 -1.25 -10.31
CA ASP A 115 0.17 -1.35 -11.55
C ASP A 115 1.07 -2.59 -11.57
N MET A 116 1.79 -2.87 -10.48
CA MET A 116 2.64 -4.06 -10.40
C MET A 116 1.83 -5.37 -10.51
N ILE A 117 0.65 -5.43 -9.89
CA ILE A 117 -0.25 -6.60 -9.98
C ILE A 117 -0.79 -6.73 -11.41
N ALA A 118 -1.23 -5.62 -12.01
CA ALA A 118 -1.71 -5.54 -13.38
C ALA A 118 -0.68 -6.05 -14.40
N ASP A 119 0.59 -5.74 -14.16
CA ASP A 119 1.72 -6.14 -15.00
C ASP A 119 2.18 -7.58 -14.75
N GLY A 120 1.57 -8.29 -13.79
CA GLY A 120 1.94 -9.67 -13.48
C GLY A 120 3.30 -9.79 -12.80
N ASN A 121 3.70 -8.78 -12.01
CA ASN A 121 5.01 -8.76 -11.35
C ASN A 121 5.19 -9.99 -10.43
N LYS A 122 6.19 -10.82 -10.75
CA LYS A 122 6.44 -12.09 -10.06
C LYS A 122 6.86 -11.92 -8.60
N ASP A 123 7.55 -10.84 -8.27
CA ASP A 123 7.98 -10.57 -6.89
C ASP A 123 6.76 -10.21 -6.01
N VAL A 124 5.77 -9.54 -6.60
CA VAL A 124 4.51 -9.20 -5.92
C VAL A 124 3.61 -10.42 -5.81
N ILE A 125 3.37 -11.14 -6.91
CA ILE A 125 2.50 -12.32 -6.95
C ILE A 125 3.05 -13.47 -6.09
N GLY A 126 4.38 -13.56 -5.99
CA GLY A 126 5.08 -14.64 -5.30
C GLY A 126 5.13 -15.93 -6.11
N GLU A 127 6.09 -16.78 -5.78
CA GLU A 127 6.19 -18.12 -6.38
C GLU A 127 4.91 -18.91 -6.14
N ASN A 128 4.41 -19.58 -7.18
CA ASN A 128 3.16 -20.36 -7.12
C ASN A 128 1.96 -19.56 -6.57
N PHE A 129 1.91 -18.24 -6.82
CA PHE A 129 0.85 -17.36 -6.35
C PHE A 129 0.77 -17.26 -4.81
N ALA A 130 1.88 -17.44 -4.10
CA ALA A 130 1.91 -17.44 -2.64
C ALA A 130 1.34 -16.17 -1.99
N ASN A 131 1.45 -15.02 -2.65
CA ASN A 131 0.94 -13.75 -2.13
C ASN A 131 -0.49 -13.42 -2.62
N LEU A 132 -1.08 -14.27 -3.47
CA LEU A 132 -2.40 -14.01 -4.04
C LEU A 132 -3.49 -13.81 -2.97
N PRO A 133 -3.56 -14.58 -1.86
CA PRO A 133 -4.54 -14.31 -0.81
C PRO A 133 -4.44 -12.89 -0.23
N SER A 134 -3.23 -12.42 0.07
CA SER A 134 -3.00 -11.06 0.58
C SER A 134 -3.32 -10.00 -0.48
N ILE A 135 -3.02 -10.26 -1.76
CA ILE A 135 -3.41 -9.37 -2.88
C ILE A 135 -4.93 -9.27 -2.98
N MET A 136 -5.66 -10.38 -2.82
CA MET A 136 -7.12 -10.37 -2.86
C MET A 136 -7.73 -9.57 -1.70
N VAL A 137 -7.14 -9.69 -0.49
CA VAL A 137 -7.52 -8.85 0.66
C VAL A 137 -7.24 -7.38 0.38
N PHE A 138 -6.03 -7.04 -0.10
CA PHE A 138 -5.67 -5.68 -0.45
C PHE A 138 -6.62 -5.07 -1.49
N LEU A 139 -6.88 -5.77 -2.61
CA LEU A 139 -7.81 -5.32 -3.64
C LEU A 139 -9.21 -5.12 -3.08
N ALA A 140 -9.69 -6.02 -2.22
CA ALA A 140 -11.00 -5.89 -1.60
C ALA A 140 -11.08 -4.65 -0.70
N GLU A 141 -10.05 -4.40 0.11
CA GLU A 141 -10.02 -3.27 1.05
C GLU A 141 -9.92 -1.92 0.35
N ILE A 142 -9.08 -1.76 -0.69
CA ILE A 142 -9.06 -0.51 -1.48
C ILE A 142 -10.33 -0.34 -2.33
N MET A 143 -11.04 -1.44 -2.57
CA MET A 143 -12.34 -1.44 -3.24
C MET A 143 -13.51 -1.33 -2.25
N LYS A 144 -13.29 -1.20 -0.95
CA LYS A 144 -14.36 -0.74 -0.05
C LYS A 144 -14.57 0.75 -0.26
N PHE A 145 -15.81 1.18 -0.22
CA PHE A 145 -16.15 2.59 -0.21
C PHE A 145 -16.21 3.07 1.24
N GLN A 146 -15.51 4.16 1.52
CA GLN A 146 -15.56 4.84 2.80
C GLN A 146 -16.77 5.76 2.75
N GLU A 147 -17.81 5.43 3.51
CA GLU A 147 -18.97 6.30 3.67
C GLU A 147 -18.56 7.55 4.45
N PRO A 148 -19.05 8.74 4.10
CA PRO A 148 -18.83 9.95 4.88
C PRO A 148 -19.31 9.75 6.32
N GLU A 149 -18.61 10.31 7.30
CA GLU A 149 -19.09 10.30 8.69
C GLU A 149 -20.41 11.08 8.80
N ASP A 150 -21.34 10.55 9.60
CA ASP A 150 -22.65 11.17 9.84
C ASP A 150 -22.49 12.60 10.39
N GLY A 151 -22.71 13.63 9.55
CA GLY A 151 -22.74 15.04 10.01
C GLY A 151 -22.10 16.07 9.09
N GLU A 152 -21.34 15.67 8.07
CA GLU A 152 -20.81 16.57 7.03
C GLU A 152 -21.77 16.65 5.82
N GLU A 153 -21.65 17.71 5.02
CA GLU A 153 -22.66 18.19 4.05
C GLU A 153 -23.48 17.11 3.30
N MET A 154 -24.79 17.37 3.14
CA MET A 154 -25.80 16.43 2.65
C MET A 154 -25.52 15.77 1.28
N TYR A 155 -24.58 16.28 0.49
CA TYR A 155 -24.16 15.70 -0.80
C TYR A 155 -22.74 16.19 -1.15
N PRO A 156 -21.66 15.55 -0.66
CA PRO A 156 -20.30 15.91 -1.06
C PRO A 156 -20.13 15.84 -2.58
N SER A 157 -19.27 16.71 -3.12
CA SER A 157 -18.90 16.64 -4.53
C SER A 157 -18.19 15.33 -4.85
N ASP A 158 -18.10 14.98 -6.13
CA ASP A 158 -17.33 13.79 -6.54
C ASP A 158 -15.87 13.86 -6.10
N GLU A 159 -15.30 15.06 -6.14
CA GLU A 159 -13.90 15.29 -5.80
C GLU A 159 -13.68 15.03 -4.30
N GLU A 160 -14.55 15.56 -3.44
CA GLU A 160 -14.50 15.35 -1.99
C GLU A 160 -14.74 13.88 -1.62
N LEU A 161 -15.72 13.24 -2.26
CA LEU A 161 -15.99 11.81 -2.06
C LEU A 161 -14.75 10.96 -2.36
N TRP A 162 -14.10 11.19 -3.51
CA TRP A 162 -12.92 10.43 -3.92
C TRP A 162 -11.65 10.82 -3.15
N ALA A 163 -11.55 12.06 -2.66
CA ALA A 163 -10.46 12.49 -1.80
C ALA A 163 -10.47 11.76 -0.45
N ALA A 164 -11.64 11.40 0.07
CA ALA A 164 -11.79 10.61 1.30
C ALA A 164 -11.56 9.10 1.13
N GLN A 165 -11.43 8.60 -0.10
CA GLN A 165 -11.19 7.17 -0.35
C GLN A 165 -9.71 6.81 -0.25
N LEU A 166 -9.41 5.53 0.00
CA LEU A 166 -8.04 5.00 0.01
C LEU A 166 -7.34 5.02 -1.36
N VAL A 167 -8.11 5.19 -2.42
CA VAL A 167 -7.63 5.23 -3.80
C VAL A 167 -8.48 6.18 -4.64
N THR A 168 -7.85 6.79 -5.64
CA THR A 168 -8.57 7.56 -6.66
C THR A 168 -9.53 6.66 -7.47
N ARG A 169 -10.54 7.29 -8.10
CA ARG A 169 -11.45 6.60 -9.04
C ARG A 169 -10.71 5.82 -10.13
N ALA A 170 -9.65 6.41 -10.69
CA ALA A 170 -8.85 5.79 -11.75
C ALA A 170 -8.14 4.53 -11.26
N THR A 171 -7.52 4.59 -10.07
CA THR A 171 -6.86 3.43 -9.45
C THR A 171 -7.87 2.32 -9.16
N ARG A 172 -9.06 2.66 -8.66
CA ARG A 172 -10.12 1.69 -8.39
C ARG A 172 -10.63 0.99 -9.65
N LEU A 173 -10.87 1.74 -10.74
CA LEU A 173 -11.22 1.16 -12.04
C LEU A 173 -10.16 0.19 -12.53
N LYS A 174 -8.87 0.57 -12.42
CA LYS A 174 -7.76 -0.29 -12.79
C LYS A 174 -7.66 -1.55 -11.93
N ALA A 175 -7.96 -1.45 -10.63
CA ALA A 175 -8.03 -2.59 -9.73
C ALA A 175 -9.14 -3.58 -10.17
N GLN A 176 -10.31 -3.08 -10.59
CA GLN A 176 -11.40 -3.90 -11.12
C GLN A 176 -11.03 -4.63 -12.40
N GLU A 177 -10.43 -3.92 -13.36
CA GLU A 177 -9.95 -4.53 -14.61
C GLU A 177 -8.85 -5.58 -14.33
N THR A 178 -7.99 -5.30 -13.34
CA THR A 178 -6.93 -6.22 -12.92
C THR A 178 -7.51 -7.49 -12.30
N LEU A 179 -8.47 -7.37 -11.39
CA LEU A 179 -9.20 -8.51 -10.83
C LEU A 179 -9.89 -9.36 -11.93
N ALA A 180 -10.54 -8.71 -12.89
CA ALA A 180 -11.19 -9.39 -14.02
C ALA A 180 -10.18 -10.19 -14.86
N ARG A 181 -9.00 -9.62 -15.13
CA ARG A 181 -7.89 -10.33 -15.82
C ARG A 181 -7.32 -11.46 -14.97
N MET A 182 -7.15 -11.28 -13.67
CA MET A 182 -6.66 -12.34 -12.78
C MET A 182 -7.59 -13.56 -12.80
N ASN A 183 -8.91 -13.35 -12.82
CA ASN A 183 -9.90 -14.43 -12.93
C ASN A 183 -9.80 -15.24 -14.24
N THR A 184 -9.18 -14.71 -15.29
CA THR A 184 -8.99 -15.43 -16.57
C THR A 184 -7.60 -16.03 -16.71
N LEU A 185 -6.58 -15.42 -16.11
CA LEU A 185 -5.18 -15.82 -16.26
C LEU A 185 -4.70 -16.80 -15.17
N ILE A 186 -5.24 -16.71 -13.96
CA ILE A 186 -4.80 -17.52 -12.82
C ILE A 186 -5.64 -18.81 -12.77
N PRO A 187 -5.03 -19.99 -12.50
CA PRO A 187 -5.76 -21.24 -12.40
C PRO A 187 -6.95 -21.16 -11.44
N VAL A 188 -8.11 -21.67 -11.88
CA VAL A 188 -9.40 -21.51 -11.19
C VAL A 188 -9.37 -21.98 -9.73
N GLU A 189 -8.66 -23.06 -9.43
CA GLU A 189 -8.57 -23.59 -8.06
C GLU A 189 -7.73 -22.69 -7.13
N ILE A 190 -6.71 -22.03 -7.68
CA ILE A 190 -5.90 -21.06 -6.94
C ILE A 190 -6.71 -19.80 -6.65
N MET A 191 -7.44 -19.28 -7.66
CA MET A 191 -8.34 -18.15 -7.47
C MET A 191 -9.45 -18.44 -6.45
N LYS A 192 -10.09 -19.61 -6.54
CA LYS A 192 -11.13 -20.04 -5.58
C LYS A 192 -10.58 -20.12 -4.15
N ASN A 193 -9.37 -20.66 -3.96
CA ASN A 193 -8.75 -20.72 -2.66
C ASN A 193 -8.55 -19.30 -2.09
N ALA A 194 -7.92 -18.40 -2.86
CA ALA A 194 -7.69 -17.04 -2.40
C ALA A 194 -9.01 -16.30 -2.10
N PHE A 195 -10.02 -16.45 -2.96
CA PHE A 195 -11.34 -15.84 -2.75
C PHE A 195 -12.08 -16.39 -1.52
N SER A 196 -11.87 -17.67 -1.17
CA SER A 196 -12.50 -18.30 -0.01
C SER A 196 -12.02 -17.74 1.34
N GLN A 197 -10.86 -17.08 1.37
CA GLN A 197 -10.28 -16.49 2.58
C GLN A 197 -10.87 -15.11 2.91
N LEU A 198 -11.63 -14.52 1.98
CA LEU A 198 -12.25 -13.22 2.15
C LEU A 198 -13.50 -13.31 3.02
N ASN A 199 -13.74 -12.28 3.84
CA ASN A 199 -15.01 -12.10 4.53
C ASN A 199 -16.10 -11.58 3.57
N ASP A 200 -17.34 -11.53 4.03
CA ASP A 200 -18.49 -11.19 3.17
C ASP A 200 -18.45 -9.75 2.66
N GLU A 201 -17.99 -8.81 3.48
CA GLU A 201 -17.78 -7.41 3.06
C GLU A 201 -16.73 -7.30 1.95
N GLN A 202 -15.62 -8.02 2.08
CA GLN A 202 -14.55 -8.04 1.08
C GLN A 202 -15.03 -8.66 -0.24
N LYS A 203 -15.81 -9.75 -0.17
CA LYS A 203 -16.43 -10.34 -1.36
C LYS A 203 -17.39 -9.36 -2.05
N CYS A 204 -18.20 -8.65 -1.25
CA CYS A 204 -19.11 -7.62 -1.77
C CYS A 204 -18.33 -6.50 -2.46
N ALA A 205 -17.30 -5.97 -1.81
CA ALA A 205 -16.47 -4.89 -2.34
C ALA A 205 -15.85 -5.22 -3.70
N LEU A 206 -15.33 -6.45 -3.88
CA LEU A 206 -14.78 -6.93 -5.15
C LEU A 206 -15.80 -7.04 -6.28
N GLN A 207 -17.08 -7.18 -5.95
CA GLN A 207 -18.18 -7.31 -6.91
C GLN A 207 -18.85 -5.97 -7.24
N MET A 208 -18.69 -4.95 -6.39
CA MET A 208 -19.31 -3.63 -6.58
C MET A 208 -18.62 -2.82 -7.68
N PRO A 209 -19.30 -2.51 -8.81
CA PRO A 209 -18.77 -1.67 -9.88
C PRO A 209 -18.44 -0.25 -9.40
N THR A 210 -17.34 0.33 -9.88
CA THR A 210 -16.93 1.71 -9.49
C THR A 210 -17.97 2.76 -9.90
N GLU A 211 -18.70 2.50 -10.97
CA GLU A 211 -19.71 3.43 -11.52
C GLU A 211 -20.99 3.52 -10.68
N LEU A 212 -21.26 2.58 -9.77
CA LEU A 212 -22.52 2.53 -9.01
C LEU A 212 -22.51 3.37 -7.72
N PHE A 213 -21.36 3.94 -7.31
CA PHE A 213 -21.25 4.72 -6.07
C PHE A 213 -21.98 6.08 -6.07
N ARG A 214 -22.58 6.47 -7.20
CA ARG A 214 -23.48 7.65 -7.30
C ARG A 214 -24.97 7.30 -7.40
N VAL A 215 -25.32 6.01 -7.42
CA VAL A 215 -26.67 5.54 -7.78
C VAL A 215 -27.41 4.91 -6.58
N ALA A 216 -26.81 4.91 -5.39
CA ALA A 216 -27.44 4.46 -4.15
C ALA A 216 -27.75 5.65 -3.24
#